data_AF-A0A927ZF87-F1
#
_entry.id   AF-A0A927ZF87-F1
#
_cell.length_a   1.000
_cell.length_b   1.000
_cell.length_c   1.000
_cell.angle_alpha   90.00
_cell.angle_beta   90.00
_cell.angle_gamma   90.00
#
_symmetry.space_group_name_H-M   'P 1'
#
loop_
_entity.id
_entity.type
_entity.pdbx_description
1 polymer ?
#
loop_
_entity_poly.entity_id
_entity_poly.type
_entity_poly.pdbx_seq_one_letter_code
_entity_poly.pdbx_strand_id
1 'polypeptide(L)'
;MAMTITEMYIEAFKNKTIGTEYTRAEIIKIMSDAFGVAEGSILPSDLCYNSSNKGIEGNGKPRLFLKKGRGLYEYVGKDYDASKVNPYEFGTKPNSHDVIDVKDDVTFPYIISVLNECFGKHMKGKTAGQGWYFRHIDDEHMIWFPKLAIEKNGAIVPPPDSEWLNIISEDGTRIIEEKEDDIRSGMVDGEGALPRFVFGRTWKPRVYKFLGVFEADKERCRKGHWEFVRISTSIDLTEYQNDKKLIDSIDNFYDYSRKDEKSGSDENKALFDSDSDEGYKKEIYETCHEILYSGITEDISVEQSAEALLKAVKYNLKIQSGALVHHQQVTHFENVVKKDRKAIGKIAKQLVLSNNDEQTFNDLIKITGKKYDLIGFIFFIKDCERYLPVRSSIMDGVFTELNIPFSMSGKCSWSNYTEYITIANEIRESIKERLHRNCELLDAQSFLWTLGSESFKDYLTKGKHSKLLNKKLNRKEDAWLVQDIKEATDEVSIVEPKDAGKPVKRKQPKYVDGSRTYPRDRKISLNALALAGYKCELDESHESFIKRNSNVRYMEPHHLVPMALSDEFEYSLDREENIVSLCSNCHNQIHYGKDADKLIRTLYEKRKDKLHSIGIDIDIETLIDAY
;
A
#
# COMPACT_ATOMS: atom_id res chain seq x y z
N MET A 1 -15.67 0.81 44.56
CA MET A 1 -14.77 0.31 43.50
C MET A 1 -15.20 0.96 42.21
N ALA A 2 -14.26 1.47 41.42
CA ALA A 2 -14.57 1.94 40.06
C ALA A 2 -14.89 0.72 39.18
N MET A 3 -15.92 0.82 38.32
CA MET A 3 -16.21 -0.24 37.35
C MET A 3 -15.00 -0.43 36.42
N THR A 4 -14.66 -1.68 36.15
CA THR A 4 -13.69 -2.03 35.11
C THR A 4 -14.28 -1.75 33.73
N ILE A 5 -13.42 -1.55 32.73
CA ILE A 5 -13.86 -1.32 31.35
C ILE A 5 -14.73 -2.47 30.82
N THR A 6 -14.43 -3.69 31.23
CA THR A 6 -15.19 -4.87 30.86
C THR A 6 -16.60 -4.89 31.47
N GLU A 7 -16.74 -4.47 32.72
CA GLU A 7 -18.06 -4.30 33.37
C GLU A 7 -18.87 -3.19 32.69
N MET A 8 -18.22 -2.11 32.26
CA MET A 8 -18.87 -1.04 31.48
C MET A 8 -19.42 -1.57 30.15
N TYR A 9 -18.67 -2.42 29.43
CA TYR A 9 -19.13 -3.07 28.20
C TYR A 9 -20.37 -3.94 28.43
N ILE A 10 -20.35 -4.78 29.46
CA ILE A 10 -21.50 -5.64 29.79
C ILE A 10 -22.73 -4.78 30.07
N GLU A 11 -22.57 -3.73 30.88
CA GLU A 11 -23.67 -2.85 31.27
C GLU A 11 -24.21 -2.02 30.09
N ALA A 12 -23.34 -1.53 29.19
CA ALA A 12 -23.74 -0.81 27.97
C ALA A 12 -24.54 -1.68 27.00
N PHE A 13 -24.18 -2.96 26.90
CA PHE A 13 -24.74 -3.86 25.88
C PHE A 13 -25.80 -4.83 26.40
N LYS A 14 -26.03 -4.94 27.72
CA LYS A 14 -26.98 -5.92 28.30
C LYS A 14 -28.41 -5.86 27.75
N ASN A 15 -28.86 -4.68 27.35
CA ASN A 15 -30.22 -4.44 26.84
C ASN A 15 -30.27 -4.30 25.31
N LYS A 16 -29.13 -4.48 24.62
CA LYS A 16 -29.06 -4.42 23.17
C LYS A 16 -29.56 -5.74 22.57
N THR A 17 -30.13 -5.66 21.38
CA THR A 17 -30.67 -6.84 20.68
C THR A 17 -29.53 -7.72 20.18
N ILE A 18 -29.54 -9.00 20.55
CA ILE A 18 -28.60 -10.01 20.04
C ILE A 18 -28.74 -10.13 18.51
N GLY A 19 -27.62 -10.24 17.80
CA GLY A 19 -27.53 -10.25 16.34
C GLY A 19 -27.46 -8.86 15.70
N THR A 20 -27.43 -7.79 16.50
CA THR A 20 -27.26 -6.42 15.98
C THR A 20 -25.79 -6.15 15.67
N GLU A 21 -25.50 -5.64 14.49
CA GLU A 21 -24.15 -5.20 14.10
C GLU A 21 -23.90 -3.76 14.54
N TYR A 22 -22.69 -3.50 15.02
CA TYR A 22 -22.19 -2.21 15.46
C TYR A 22 -20.80 -1.98 14.86
N THR A 23 -20.57 -0.76 14.39
CA THR A 23 -19.25 -0.29 14.02
C THR A 23 -18.40 0.03 15.26
N ARG A 24 -17.08 0.11 15.11
CA ARG A 24 -16.16 0.50 16.18
C ARG A 24 -16.54 1.88 16.73
N ALA A 25 -16.87 2.82 15.85
CA ALA A 25 -17.29 4.16 16.22
C ALA A 25 -18.60 4.16 17.02
N GLU A 26 -19.58 3.33 16.65
CA GLU A 26 -20.82 3.18 17.41
C GLU A 26 -20.57 2.58 18.79
N ILE A 27 -19.68 1.58 18.89
CA ILE A 27 -19.31 1.00 20.18
C ILE A 27 -18.58 2.03 21.05
N ILE A 28 -17.65 2.80 20.47
CA ILE A 28 -16.95 3.89 21.16
C ILE A 28 -17.93 4.92 21.67
N LYS A 29 -18.86 5.35 20.82
CA LYS A 29 -19.89 6.31 21.17
C LYS A 29 -20.79 5.79 22.28
N ILE A 30 -21.26 4.54 22.19
CA ILE A 30 -22.07 3.90 23.23
C ILE A 30 -21.34 3.90 24.58
N MET A 31 -20.04 3.57 24.57
CA MET A 31 -19.22 3.51 25.78
C MET A 31 -18.87 4.90 26.35
N SER A 32 -18.59 5.87 25.47
CA SER A 32 -18.31 7.25 25.85
C SER A 32 -19.56 7.94 26.41
N ASP A 33 -20.71 7.80 25.75
CA ASP A 33 -21.99 8.38 26.19
C ASP A 33 -22.46 7.80 27.53
N ALA A 34 -22.25 6.49 27.76
CA ALA A 34 -22.70 5.81 28.96
C ALA A 34 -21.77 5.99 30.17
N PHE A 35 -20.45 6.09 29.95
CA PHE A 35 -19.45 6.01 31.04
C PHE A 35 -18.31 7.02 30.96
N GLY A 36 -18.28 7.90 29.96
CA GLY A 36 -17.26 8.94 29.80
C GLY A 36 -15.85 8.41 29.56
N VAL A 37 -15.72 7.21 28.97
CA VAL A 37 -14.42 6.58 28.72
C VAL A 37 -13.70 7.25 27.56
N ALA A 38 -12.38 7.44 27.70
CA ALA A 38 -11.53 7.94 26.63
C ALA A 38 -11.52 6.97 25.44
N GLU A 39 -11.65 7.51 24.22
CA GLU A 39 -11.81 6.73 22.98
C GLU A 39 -10.70 5.69 22.77
N GLY A 40 -9.45 6.03 23.10
CA GLY A 40 -8.29 5.14 22.99
C GLY A 40 -8.32 3.93 23.93
N SER A 41 -9.13 3.97 24.99
CA SER A 41 -9.27 2.86 25.93
C SER A 41 -10.35 1.86 25.51
N ILE A 42 -11.18 2.18 24.51
CA ILE A 42 -12.32 1.37 24.09
C ILE A 42 -11.88 0.46 22.93
N LEU A 43 -11.65 -0.82 23.23
CA LEU A 43 -11.18 -1.83 22.27
C LEU A 43 -12.21 -2.97 22.17
N PRO A 44 -13.16 -2.92 21.20
CA PRO A 44 -14.19 -3.96 21.09
C PRO A 44 -13.64 -5.34 20.68
N SER A 45 -12.49 -5.37 20.00
CA SER A 45 -11.76 -6.59 19.61
C SER A 45 -11.38 -7.47 20.80
N ASP A 46 -11.09 -6.88 21.96
CA ASP A 46 -10.77 -7.60 23.21
C ASP A 46 -11.91 -8.51 23.70
N LEU A 47 -13.14 -8.24 23.23
CA LEU A 47 -14.36 -8.87 23.71
C LEU A 47 -15.07 -9.71 22.65
N CYS A 48 -14.47 -10.01 21.48
CA CYS A 48 -15.14 -10.85 20.48
C CYS A 48 -14.85 -12.33 20.66
N TYR A 49 -15.82 -13.20 20.41
CA TYR A 49 -15.69 -14.65 20.47
C TYR A 49 -14.81 -15.24 19.35
N ASN A 50 -14.71 -14.54 18.22
CA ASN A 50 -14.00 -14.95 17.02
C ASN A 50 -12.74 -14.13 16.73
N SER A 51 -12.37 -13.22 17.64
CA SER A 51 -11.02 -12.64 17.69
C SER A 51 -10.38 -13.07 19.00
N SER A 52 -9.20 -13.67 18.91
CA SER A 52 -8.45 -14.02 20.11
C SER A 52 -7.03 -13.52 19.94
N ASN A 53 -6.47 -13.00 21.04
CA ASN A 53 -5.11 -13.38 21.42
C ASN A 53 -5.09 -14.92 21.56
N LYS A 54 -5.02 -15.59 20.41
CA LYS A 54 -4.56 -16.97 20.18
C LYS A 54 -4.99 -18.02 21.20
N GLY A 55 -6.27 -18.36 21.25
CA GLY A 55 -6.68 -19.63 21.85
C GLY A 55 -6.30 -19.83 23.33
N ILE A 56 -6.00 -18.76 24.07
CA ILE A 56 -5.98 -18.79 25.54
C ILE A 56 -7.46 -18.76 25.97
N GLU A 57 -7.94 -19.80 26.66
CA GLU A 57 -9.17 -19.71 27.45
C GLU A 57 -9.05 -18.46 28.32
N GLY A 58 -9.94 -17.49 28.07
CA GLY A 58 -9.71 -16.08 28.36
C GLY A 58 -9.13 -15.80 29.74
N ASN A 59 -8.44 -14.66 29.86
CA ASN A 59 -8.04 -14.02 31.13
C ASN A 59 -9.25 -13.66 32.04
N GLY A 60 -10.26 -14.51 32.16
CA GLY A 60 -11.52 -14.27 32.87
C GLY A 60 -12.38 -13.13 32.28
N LYS A 61 -12.00 -12.55 31.13
CA LYS A 61 -12.75 -11.45 30.51
C LYS A 61 -13.97 -12.00 29.75
N PRO A 62 -15.20 -11.57 30.08
CA PRO A 62 -16.40 -11.93 29.32
C PRO A 62 -16.33 -11.45 27.87
N ARG A 63 -16.90 -12.23 26.95
CA ARG A 63 -16.95 -11.96 25.51
C ARG A 63 -18.38 -11.51 25.17
N LEU A 64 -18.56 -10.63 24.19
CA LEU A 64 -19.86 -10.02 23.86
C LEU A 64 -20.13 -9.95 22.36
N PHE A 65 -19.10 -10.01 21.50
CA PHE A 65 -19.22 -9.71 20.07
C PHE A 65 -18.71 -10.84 19.16
N LEU A 66 -19.05 -10.79 17.88
CA LEU A 66 -18.30 -11.41 16.79
C LEU A 66 -17.74 -10.27 15.92
N LYS A 67 -16.42 -10.19 15.73
CA LYS A 67 -15.81 -9.29 14.75
C LYS A 67 -16.32 -9.71 13.36
N LYS A 68 -17.01 -8.82 12.64
CA LYS A 68 -17.57 -9.07 11.30
C LYS A 68 -16.71 -8.51 10.15
N GLY A 69 -15.63 -7.81 10.47
CA GLY A 69 -14.75 -7.13 9.52
C GLY A 69 -13.90 -6.06 10.22
N ARG A 70 -13.12 -5.27 9.47
CA ARG A 70 -12.40 -4.11 10.03
C ARG A 70 -13.43 -3.15 10.63
N GLY A 71 -13.37 -2.98 11.95
CA GLY A 71 -14.26 -2.07 12.67
C GLY A 71 -15.73 -2.48 12.73
N LEU A 72 -16.14 -3.69 12.31
CA LEU A 72 -17.54 -4.15 12.39
C LEU A 72 -17.69 -5.29 13.38
N TYR A 73 -18.74 -5.28 14.20
CA TYR A 73 -18.93 -6.20 15.32
C TYR A 73 -20.41 -6.57 15.49
N GLU A 74 -20.75 -7.84 15.47
CA GLU A 74 -22.09 -8.34 15.79
C GLU A 74 -22.19 -8.60 17.30
N TYR A 75 -23.14 -7.98 17.99
CA TYR A 75 -23.39 -8.26 19.40
C TYR A 75 -24.09 -9.60 19.56
N VAL A 76 -23.41 -10.56 20.19
CA VAL A 76 -23.93 -11.91 20.41
C VAL A 76 -24.23 -12.22 21.88
N GLY A 77 -23.78 -11.35 22.79
CA GLY A 77 -23.99 -11.48 24.23
C GLY A 77 -23.04 -12.46 24.90
N LYS A 78 -23.01 -12.42 26.24
CA LYS A 78 -22.05 -13.15 27.09
C LYS A 78 -22.27 -14.66 27.18
N ASP A 79 -23.46 -15.12 26.82
CA ASP A 79 -23.87 -16.52 26.89
C ASP A 79 -23.84 -17.18 25.50
N TYR A 80 -23.16 -16.55 24.52
CA TYR A 80 -23.04 -17.08 23.18
C TYR A 80 -22.25 -18.38 23.17
N ASP A 81 -22.77 -19.37 22.44
CA ASP A 81 -22.17 -20.69 22.29
C ASP A 81 -20.93 -20.60 21.39
N ALA A 82 -19.75 -20.56 22.02
CA ALA A 82 -18.46 -20.45 21.33
C ALA A 82 -18.20 -21.59 20.32
N SER A 83 -18.88 -22.73 20.44
CA SER A 83 -18.76 -23.83 19.46
C SER A 83 -19.40 -23.53 18.11
N LYS A 84 -20.26 -22.49 18.04
CA LYS A 84 -20.89 -22.00 16.80
C LYS A 84 -20.04 -20.98 16.06
N VAL A 85 -18.93 -20.54 16.66
CA VAL A 85 -18.00 -19.62 16.02
C VAL A 85 -17.29 -20.34 14.89
N ASN A 86 -17.53 -19.92 13.65
CA ASN A 86 -16.68 -20.30 12.53
C ASN A 86 -15.46 -19.35 12.50
N PRO A 87 -14.23 -19.82 12.82
CA PRO A 87 -13.05 -18.96 12.79
C PRO A 87 -12.68 -18.44 11.39
N TYR A 88 -13.38 -18.90 10.34
CA TYR A 88 -13.15 -18.54 8.94
C TYR A 88 -14.35 -17.79 8.30
N GLU A 89 -15.26 -17.22 9.09
CA GLU A 89 -16.48 -16.57 8.57
C GLU A 89 -16.23 -15.27 7.76
N PHE A 90 -15.01 -14.71 7.79
CA PHE A 90 -14.61 -13.50 7.05
C PHE A 90 -13.84 -13.76 5.76
N GLY A 91 -14.35 -14.68 4.95
CA GLY A 91 -14.37 -14.48 3.50
C GLY A 91 -13.06 -14.10 2.82
N THR A 92 -12.04 -14.95 2.95
CA THR A 92 -11.33 -15.62 1.85
C THR A 92 -10.55 -16.74 2.51
N LYS A 93 -10.51 -17.96 1.96
CA LYS A 93 -9.36 -18.81 2.30
C LYS A 93 -8.15 -17.97 1.93
N PRO A 94 -7.20 -17.71 2.85
CA PRO A 94 -5.96 -17.04 2.45
C PRO A 94 -5.47 -17.76 1.20
N ASN A 95 -5.10 -17.01 0.15
CA ASN A 95 -4.41 -17.68 -0.94
C ASN A 95 -3.18 -18.35 -0.31
N SER A 96 -2.66 -19.42 -0.92
CA SER A 96 -1.44 -20.07 -0.42
C SER A 96 -0.25 -19.11 -0.28
N HIS A 97 -0.35 -17.88 -0.78
CA HIS A 97 0.63 -16.80 -0.69
C HIS A 97 0.36 -15.78 0.44
N ASP A 98 -0.84 -15.76 1.02
CA ASP A 98 -1.25 -14.82 2.08
C ASP A 98 -1.04 -15.42 3.48
N VAL A 99 -0.61 -16.68 3.56
CA VAL A 99 -0.17 -17.32 4.80
C VAL A 99 1.29 -17.70 4.64
N ILE A 100 2.10 -17.37 5.65
CA ILE A 100 3.46 -17.86 5.78
C ILE A 100 3.48 -18.95 6.85
N ASP A 101 3.95 -20.14 6.51
CA ASP A 101 4.14 -21.25 7.46
C ASP A 101 5.62 -21.62 7.56
N VAL A 102 6.05 -22.07 8.74
CA VAL A 102 7.41 -22.57 8.98
C VAL A 102 7.80 -23.67 7.99
N LYS A 103 6.84 -24.52 7.56
CA LYS A 103 7.09 -25.60 6.60
C LYS A 103 7.44 -25.11 5.19
N ASP A 104 7.08 -23.88 4.85
CA ASP A 104 7.30 -23.31 3.52
C ASP A 104 8.75 -22.85 3.32
N ASP A 105 9.55 -22.81 4.40
CA ASP A 105 10.96 -22.44 4.41
C ASP A 105 11.28 -21.09 3.73
N VAL A 106 10.35 -20.13 3.88
CA VAL A 106 10.48 -18.81 3.28
C VAL A 106 11.64 -18.04 3.92
N THR A 107 12.49 -17.49 3.07
CA THR A 107 13.67 -16.70 3.48
C THR A 107 13.66 -15.32 2.84
N PHE A 108 14.12 -14.34 3.60
CA PHE A 108 14.19 -12.94 3.21
C PHE A 108 15.63 -12.44 3.34
N PRO A 109 16.12 -11.65 2.37
CA PRO A 109 17.50 -11.17 2.41
C PRO A 109 17.71 -10.09 3.48
N TYR A 110 16.68 -9.31 3.82
CA TYR A 110 16.76 -8.17 4.72
C TYR A 110 15.50 -8.02 5.60
N ILE A 111 15.63 -7.32 6.74
CA ILE A 111 14.48 -6.94 7.58
C ILE A 111 13.43 -6.16 6.77
N ILE A 112 13.88 -5.24 5.93
CA ILE A 112 12.99 -4.42 5.08
C ILE A 112 12.18 -5.27 4.10
N SER A 113 12.74 -6.39 3.62
CA SER A 113 12.03 -7.34 2.76
C SER A 113 10.87 -7.97 3.52
N VAL A 114 11.08 -8.41 4.77
CA VAL A 114 10.00 -8.94 5.62
C VAL A 114 8.91 -7.88 5.83
N LEU A 115 9.30 -6.67 6.22
CA LEU A 115 8.35 -5.60 6.54
C LEU A 115 7.52 -5.16 5.33
N ASN A 116 8.12 -5.12 4.13
CA ASN A 116 7.42 -4.69 2.92
C ASN A 116 6.62 -5.84 2.28
N GLU A 117 7.20 -7.04 2.19
CA GLU A 117 6.58 -8.16 1.49
C GLU A 117 5.48 -8.80 2.33
N CYS A 118 5.69 -8.97 3.64
CA CYS A 118 4.71 -9.61 4.53
C CYS A 118 3.76 -8.62 5.18
N PHE A 119 4.27 -7.46 5.61
CA PHE A 119 3.55 -6.55 6.50
C PHE A 119 3.16 -5.20 5.89
N GLY A 120 3.36 -5.02 4.58
CA GLY A 120 2.87 -3.83 3.86
C GLY A 120 3.41 -2.50 4.37
N LYS A 121 4.64 -2.43 4.92
CA LYS A 121 5.18 -1.18 5.50
C LYS A 121 5.84 -0.21 4.50
N HIS A 122 6.02 -0.59 3.23
CA HIS A 122 6.55 0.22 2.12
C HIS A 122 7.77 1.12 2.44
N MET A 123 8.70 0.62 3.26
CA MET A 123 9.89 1.38 3.64
C MET A 123 10.87 1.49 2.48
N LYS A 124 11.53 2.67 2.35
CA LYS A 124 12.57 2.94 1.35
C LYS A 124 13.93 3.19 2.04
N GLY A 125 15.01 2.67 1.45
CA GLY A 125 16.39 2.89 1.91
C GLY A 125 16.94 1.79 2.84
N LYS A 126 18.25 1.53 2.72
CA LYS A 126 18.95 0.39 3.38
C LYS A 126 18.96 0.45 4.92
N THR A 127 18.77 1.64 5.50
CA THR A 127 18.81 1.87 6.96
C THR A 127 17.42 1.89 7.61
N ALA A 128 16.34 1.98 6.83
CA ALA A 128 14.98 2.12 7.38
C ALA A 128 14.55 0.95 8.28
N GLY A 129 15.07 -0.26 8.03
CA GLY A 129 14.82 -1.45 8.86
C GLY A 129 15.73 -1.57 10.09
N GLN A 130 16.75 -0.72 10.28
CA GLN A 130 17.71 -0.85 11.38
C GLN A 130 17.10 -0.54 12.76
N GLY A 131 15.94 0.11 12.82
CA GLY A 131 15.19 0.35 14.07
C GLY A 131 14.15 -0.72 14.41
N TRP A 132 14.01 -1.77 13.58
CA TRP A 132 12.90 -2.74 13.62
C TRP A 132 13.28 -4.11 14.18
N TYR A 133 14.47 -4.26 14.77
CA TYR A 133 14.92 -5.54 15.33
C TYR A 133 13.91 -6.16 16.32
N PHE A 134 13.19 -5.32 17.06
CA PHE A 134 12.09 -5.70 17.94
C PHE A 134 11.13 -4.51 18.12
N ARG A 135 9.92 -4.59 17.57
CA ARG A 135 8.90 -3.51 17.65
C ARG A 135 7.48 -4.04 17.49
N HIS A 136 6.50 -3.22 17.87
CA HIS A 136 5.10 -3.41 17.51
C HIS A 136 4.95 -3.43 16.00
N ILE A 137 4.26 -4.45 15.49
CA ILE A 137 3.85 -4.50 14.08
C ILE A 137 2.38 -4.07 13.93
N ASP A 138 1.58 -4.41 14.94
CA ASP A 138 0.21 -3.98 15.19
C ASP A 138 -0.04 -3.89 16.73
N ASP A 139 -1.30 -3.72 17.13
CA ASP A 139 -1.71 -3.57 18.53
C ASP A 139 -1.62 -4.87 19.35
N GLU A 140 -1.63 -6.04 18.68
CA GLU A 140 -1.68 -7.37 19.29
C GLU A 140 -0.34 -8.13 19.18
N HIS A 141 0.58 -7.67 18.34
CA HIS A 141 1.79 -8.39 17.98
C HIS A 141 3.04 -7.52 17.95
N MET A 142 4.14 -8.15 18.35
CA MET A 142 5.49 -7.68 18.08
C MET A 142 6.06 -8.42 16.87
N ILE A 143 6.99 -7.79 16.17
CA ILE A 143 7.89 -8.46 15.23
C ILE A 143 9.30 -8.52 15.83
N TRP A 144 9.96 -9.66 15.67
CA TRP A 144 11.29 -9.90 16.23
C TRP A 144 12.23 -10.53 15.21
N PHE A 145 13.43 -9.96 15.11
CA PHE A 145 14.48 -10.41 14.19
C PHE A 145 15.73 -10.90 14.95
N PRO A 146 15.66 -12.00 15.72
CA PRO A 146 16.78 -12.46 16.53
C PRO A 146 17.95 -12.90 15.67
N LYS A 147 19.17 -12.62 16.14
CA LYS A 147 20.40 -13.15 15.56
C LYS A 147 20.67 -14.50 16.20
N LEU A 148 20.42 -15.60 15.47
CA LEU A 148 20.53 -16.94 16.01
C LEU A 148 21.98 -17.32 16.32
N ALA A 149 22.16 -18.09 17.39
CA ALA A 149 23.44 -18.62 17.82
C ALA A 149 24.08 -19.49 16.73
N ILE A 150 25.41 -19.58 16.77
CA ILE A 150 26.21 -20.36 15.83
C ILE A 150 27.05 -21.38 16.58
N GLU A 151 27.33 -22.50 15.92
CA GLU A 151 28.30 -23.45 16.42
C GLU A 151 29.71 -23.01 16.01
N LYS A 152 30.60 -22.86 17.00
CA LYS A 152 32.02 -22.56 16.79
C LYS A 152 32.85 -23.47 17.68
N ASN A 153 33.65 -24.34 17.06
CA ASN A 153 34.50 -25.31 17.75
C ASN A 153 33.73 -26.22 18.74
N GLY A 154 32.51 -26.65 18.37
CA GLY A 154 31.67 -27.51 19.22
C GLY A 154 30.94 -26.78 20.36
N ALA A 155 31.07 -25.46 20.48
CA ALA A 155 30.33 -24.63 21.42
C ALA A 155 29.27 -23.79 20.70
N ILE A 156 28.10 -23.64 21.32
CA ILE A 156 27.04 -22.73 20.86
C ILE A 156 27.37 -21.34 21.40
N VAL A 157 27.62 -20.39 20.51
CA VAL A 157 28.04 -19.02 20.85
C VAL A 157 27.19 -18.00 20.10
N PRO A 158 27.07 -16.76 20.59
CA PRO A 158 26.43 -15.70 19.82
C PRO A 158 27.20 -15.43 18.52
N PRO A 159 26.51 -15.00 17.44
CA PRO A 159 27.19 -14.59 16.22
C PRO A 159 28.07 -13.35 16.46
N PRO A 160 29.15 -13.14 15.67
CA PRO A 160 30.12 -12.07 15.89
C PRO A 160 29.59 -10.64 16.00
N ASP A 161 28.39 -10.36 15.48
CA ASP A 161 27.72 -9.07 15.52
C ASP A 161 26.56 -9.03 16.54
N SER A 162 26.53 -9.93 17.51
CA SER A 162 25.54 -10.01 18.59
C SER A 162 26.21 -10.26 19.93
N GLU A 163 25.74 -9.57 20.97
CA GLU A 163 26.06 -9.88 22.37
C GLU A 163 25.02 -10.84 22.98
N TRP A 164 23.90 -11.06 22.29
CA TRP A 164 22.81 -11.94 22.73
C TRP A 164 22.99 -13.35 22.19
N LEU A 165 22.88 -14.33 23.07
CA LEU A 165 22.85 -15.74 22.75
C LEU A 165 21.41 -16.19 22.52
N ASN A 166 21.00 -16.31 21.25
CA ASN A 166 19.64 -16.75 20.87
C ASN A 166 19.67 -18.20 20.35
N ILE A 167 19.20 -19.15 21.14
CA ILE A 167 19.22 -20.58 20.81
C ILE A 167 17.80 -21.01 20.45
N ILE A 168 17.64 -21.63 19.28
CA ILE A 168 16.39 -22.34 18.94
C ILE A 168 16.54 -23.82 19.30
N SER A 169 15.53 -24.43 19.89
CA SER A 169 15.51 -25.86 20.16
C SER A 169 15.51 -26.68 18.88
N GLU A 170 15.97 -27.94 18.96
CA GLU A 170 16.08 -28.84 17.79
C GLU A 170 14.73 -29.10 17.10
N ASP A 171 13.65 -29.17 17.87
CA ASP A 171 12.25 -29.29 17.39
C ASP A 171 11.64 -27.95 16.92
N GLY A 172 12.38 -26.85 17.09
CA GLY A 172 11.97 -25.49 16.77
C GLY A 172 10.87 -24.92 17.66
N THR A 173 10.47 -25.62 18.74
CA THR A 173 9.34 -25.21 19.58
C THR A 173 9.69 -24.15 20.61
N ARG A 174 10.98 -23.92 20.87
CA ARG A 174 11.46 -22.96 21.86
C ARG A 174 12.58 -22.09 21.33
N ILE A 175 12.60 -20.84 21.78
CA ILE A 175 13.74 -19.94 21.63
C ILE A 175 14.18 -19.49 23.03
N ILE A 176 15.47 -19.59 23.30
CA ILE A 176 16.11 -19.15 24.53
C ILE A 176 16.98 -17.93 24.18
N GLU A 177 16.76 -16.80 24.84
CA GLU A 177 17.57 -15.58 24.71
C GLU A 177 18.31 -15.33 26.02
N GLU A 178 19.63 -15.35 25.99
CA GLU A 178 20.49 -15.12 27.16
C GLU A 178 21.45 -13.94 26.94
N LYS A 179 21.61 -13.14 28.00
CA LYS A 179 22.65 -12.10 28.12
C LYS A 179 22.99 -11.91 29.60
N GLU A 180 24.24 -12.22 29.96
CA GLU A 180 24.72 -12.35 31.34
C GLU A 180 24.62 -11.03 32.14
N ASP A 181 24.81 -9.90 31.49
CA ASP A 181 24.75 -8.54 32.04
C ASP A 181 23.38 -7.85 31.88
N ASP A 182 22.38 -8.52 31.29
CA ASP A 182 21.05 -7.93 31.13
C ASP A 182 20.33 -7.83 32.47
N ILE A 183 20.11 -6.58 32.90
CA ILE A 183 19.47 -6.30 34.19
C ILE A 183 17.95 -6.29 34.16
N ARG A 184 17.33 -6.47 32.99
CA ARG A 184 15.87 -6.51 32.87
C ARG A 184 15.34 -7.76 33.59
N SER A 185 14.60 -7.58 34.67
CA SER A 185 13.89 -8.68 35.32
C SER A 185 12.69 -9.05 34.47
N GLY A 186 12.59 -10.33 34.13
CA GLY A 186 11.40 -10.88 33.47
C GLY A 186 10.11 -10.41 34.14
N MET A 187 9.31 -9.70 33.34
CA MET A 187 7.85 -9.55 33.37
C MET A 187 7.21 -8.40 34.17
N VAL A 188 6.01 -8.03 33.66
CA VAL A 188 4.89 -7.36 34.33
C VAL A 188 5.06 -5.83 34.46
N ASP A 189 4.97 -5.05 33.38
CA ASP A 189 3.74 -4.45 32.83
C ASP A 189 3.98 -3.96 31.39
N GLY A 190 2.99 -4.06 30.48
CA GLY A 190 3.03 -3.44 29.14
C GLY A 190 3.60 -4.26 27.97
N GLU A 191 4.15 -3.54 26.97
CA GLU A 191 4.50 -3.93 25.58
C GLU A 191 5.31 -5.23 25.37
N GLY A 192 5.99 -5.76 26.40
CA GLY A 192 6.85 -6.94 26.30
C GLY A 192 6.14 -8.31 26.37
N ALA A 193 4.83 -8.32 26.65
CA ALA A 193 4.02 -9.55 26.80
C ALA A 193 3.33 -10.02 25.51
N LEU A 194 3.35 -9.23 24.44
CA LEU A 194 2.67 -9.57 23.21
C LEU A 194 3.37 -10.73 22.45
N PRO A 195 2.60 -11.59 21.76
CA PRO A 195 3.15 -12.58 20.85
C PRO A 195 4.06 -11.96 19.78
N ARG A 196 5.13 -12.67 19.43
CA ARG A 196 6.18 -12.22 18.51
C ARG A 196 6.16 -13.00 17.21
N PHE A 197 5.99 -12.33 16.07
CA PHE A 197 6.32 -12.88 14.76
C PHE A 197 7.84 -12.94 14.63
N VAL A 198 8.40 -14.16 14.63
CA VAL A 198 9.85 -14.33 14.71
C VAL A 198 10.45 -14.67 13.36
N PHE A 199 11.33 -13.80 12.89
CA PHE A 199 12.14 -13.98 11.69
C PHE A 199 13.61 -14.09 12.08
N GLY A 200 14.09 -15.30 12.36
CA GLY A 200 15.44 -15.55 12.82
C GLY A 200 16.49 -15.33 11.74
N ARG A 201 17.52 -14.55 12.05
CA ARG A 201 18.65 -14.32 11.15
C ARG A 201 19.67 -15.44 11.28
N THR A 202 19.90 -16.16 10.20
CA THR A 202 20.94 -17.18 10.09
C THR A 202 22.31 -16.55 9.78
N TRP A 203 23.40 -17.25 10.12
CA TRP A 203 24.76 -16.76 9.88
C TRP A 203 25.27 -17.09 8.48
N LYS A 204 24.98 -18.29 7.97
CA LYS A 204 25.36 -18.75 6.63
C LYS A 204 24.27 -19.67 6.04
N PRO A 205 23.55 -19.26 4.97
CA PRO A 205 23.56 -17.92 4.36
C PRO A 205 23.04 -16.86 5.35
N ARG A 206 23.37 -15.58 5.13
CA ARG A 206 22.87 -14.47 5.97
C ARG A 206 21.48 -14.03 5.48
N VAL A 207 20.45 -14.71 5.96
CA VAL A 207 19.04 -14.46 5.61
C VAL A 207 18.17 -14.46 6.86
N TYR A 208 16.95 -13.97 6.74
CA TYR A 208 15.91 -14.03 7.77
C TYR A 208 14.91 -15.12 7.41
N LYS A 209 14.68 -16.07 8.31
CA LYS A 209 13.75 -17.19 8.11
C LYS A 209 12.60 -17.08 9.10
N PHE A 210 11.38 -17.31 8.64
CA PHE A 210 10.23 -17.37 9.55
C PHE A 210 10.31 -18.62 10.45
N LEU A 211 10.28 -18.42 11.76
CA LEU A 211 10.44 -19.49 12.76
C LEU A 211 9.12 -19.90 13.42
N GLY A 212 8.06 -19.10 13.24
CA GLY A 212 6.79 -19.26 13.90
C GLY A 212 6.42 -18.02 14.73
N VAL A 213 5.33 -18.15 15.47
CA VAL A 213 4.91 -17.12 16.42
C VAL A 213 5.15 -17.61 17.84
N PHE A 214 5.82 -16.77 18.62
CA PHE A 214 6.35 -17.13 19.93
C PHE A 214 5.84 -16.21 21.02
N GLU A 215 5.63 -16.75 22.20
CA GLU A 215 5.24 -16.00 23.40
C GLU A 215 6.20 -16.33 24.54
N ALA A 216 6.46 -15.35 25.41
CA ALA A 216 7.34 -15.54 26.55
C ALA A 216 6.71 -16.50 27.58
N ASP A 217 7.46 -17.52 27.98
CA ASP A 217 7.09 -18.42 29.08
C ASP A 217 7.40 -17.72 30.41
N LYS A 218 6.37 -17.13 31.02
CA LYS A 218 6.48 -16.27 32.20
C LYS A 218 7.15 -16.96 33.39
N GLU A 219 6.93 -18.26 33.53
CA GLU A 219 7.45 -19.04 34.67
C GLU A 219 8.94 -19.37 34.51
N ARG A 220 9.44 -19.35 33.28
CA ARG A 220 10.83 -19.69 32.95
C ARG A 220 11.71 -18.46 32.69
N CYS A 221 11.10 -17.34 32.33
CA CYS A 221 11.78 -16.08 32.17
C CYS A 221 12.30 -15.55 33.51
N ARG A 222 13.57 -15.15 33.54
CA ARG A 222 14.24 -14.53 34.70
C ARG A 222 15.23 -13.48 34.20
N LYS A 223 15.83 -12.73 35.14
CA LYS A 223 16.81 -11.70 34.79
C LYS A 223 17.96 -12.30 33.97
N GLY A 224 18.21 -11.75 32.78
CA GLY A 224 19.25 -12.22 31.85
C GLY A 224 18.95 -13.51 31.08
N HIS A 225 17.76 -14.10 31.23
CA HIS A 225 17.39 -15.36 30.58
C HIS A 225 15.89 -15.39 30.24
N TRP A 226 15.58 -15.51 28.97
CA TRP A 226 14.21 -15.48 28.46
C TRP A 226 13.94 -16.75 27.66
N GLU A 227 12.83 -17.42 27.97
CA GLU A 227 12.33 -18.54 27.19
C GLU A 227 11.06 -18.14 26.47
N PHE A 228 11.00 -18.44 25.18
CA PHE A 228 9.84 -18.24 24.34
C PHE A 228 9.34 -19.58 23.81
N VAL A 229 8.04 -19.81 23.87
CA VAL A 229 7.39 -21.03 23.37
C VAL A 229 6.64 -20.69 22.09
N ARG A 230 6.79 -21.55 21.08
CA ARG A 230 6.09 -21.44 19.79
C ARG A 230 4.62 -21.80 19.99
N ILE A 231 3.75 -20.83 19.74
CA ILE A 231 2.29 -20.97 19.86
C ILE A 231 1.60 -21.10 18.49
N SER A 232 2.29 -20.78 17.39
CA SER A 232 1.81 -21.02 16.03
C SER A 232 2.97 -21.27 15.07
N THR A 233 2.76 -22.10 14.04
CA THR A 233 3.69 -22.29 12.92
C THR A 233 3.35 -21.42 11.73
N SER A 234 2.25 -20.67 11.75
CA SER A 234 1.82 -19.84 10.64
C SER A 234 1.36 -18.45 11.06
N ILE A 235 1.43 -17.50 10.13
CA ILE A 235 0.83 -16.16 10.21
C ILE A 235 -0.14 -16.01 9.04
N ASP A 236 -1.34 -15.51 9.32
CA ASP A 236 -2.24 -14.98 8.30
C ASP A 236 -1.87 -13.52 8.03
N LEU A 237 -1.39 -13.26 6.82
CA LEU A 237 -0.94 -11.93 6.39
C LEU A 237 -2.06 -11.15 5.68
N THR A 238 -3.27 -11.70 5.56
CA THR A 238 -4.36 -11.10 4.77
C THR A 238 -4.62 -9.63 5.16
N GLU A 239 -4.72 -9.31 6.45
CA GLU A 239 -4.94 -7.93 6.91
C GLU A 239 -3.80 -6.99 6.46
N TYR A 240 -2.54 -7.43 6.52
CA TYR A 240 -1.40 -6.63 6.07
C TYR A 240 -1.28 -6.51 4.55
N GLN A 241 -1.66 -7.55 3.81
CA GLN A 241 -1.71 -7.49 2.34
C GLN A 241 -2.83 -6.56 1.85
N ASN A 242 -3.91 -6.43 2.61
CA ASN A 242 -4.95 -5.44 2.32
C ASN A 242 -4.40 -4.01 2.46
N ASP A 243 -3.68 -3.72 3.54
CA ASP A 243 -3.03 -2.41 3.73
C ASP A 243 -2.01 -2.14 2.62
N LYS A 244 -1.23 -3.15 2.22
CA LYS A 244 -0.31 -3.06 1.08
C LYS A 244 -1.01 -2.66 -0.22
N LYS A 245 -2.12 -3.33 -0.55
CA LYS A 245 -2.91 -3.01 -1.75
C LYS A 245 -3.46 -1.58 -1.70
N LEU A 246 -3.95 -1.14 -0.54
CA LEU A 246 -4.44 0.23 -0.38
C LEU A 246 -3.30 1.23 -0.59
N ILE A 247 -2.13 1.01 0.01
CA ILE A 247 -0.97 1.88 -0.12
C ILE A 247 -0.47 1.91 -1.57
N ASP A 248 -0.33 0.76 -2.22
CA ASP A 248 0.04 0.68 -3.64
C ASP A 248 -0.99 1.43 -4.51
N SER A 249 -2.28 1.32 -4.18
CA SER A 249 -3.33 2.06 -4.89
C SER A 249 -3.20 3.56 -4.69
N ILE A 250 -2.88 4.03 -3.48
CA ILE A 250 -2.66 5.45 -3.16
C ILE A 250 -1.45 5.99 -3.94
N ASP A 251 -0.33 5.26 -3.95
CA ASP A 251 0.88 5.67 -4.67
C ASP A 251 0.63 5.76 -6.18
N ASN A 252 0.03 4.72 -6.78
CA ASN A 252 -0.31 4.72 -8.21
C ASN A 252 -1.29 5.83 -8.59
N PHE A 253 -2.25 6.09 -7.72
CA PHE A 253 -3.21 7.16 -7.89
C PHE A 253 -2.56 8.54 -7.82
N TYR A 254 -1.64 8.75 -6.88
CA TYR A 254 -0.89 10.00 -6.75
C TYR A 254 -0.02 10.28 -7.99
N ASP A 255 0.63 9.25 -8.53
CA ASP A 255 1.37 9.36 -9.79
C ASP A 255 0.43 9.67 -10.97
N TYR A 256 -0.73 9.00 -11.01
CA TYR A 256 -1.73 9.22 -12.05
C TYR A 256 -2.31 10.63 -12.02
N SER A 257 -2.59 11.20 -10.84
CA SER A 257 -3.15 12.55 -10.73
C SER A 257 -2.17 13.64 -11.17
N ARG A 258 -0.86 13.35 -11.16
CA ARG A 258 0.22 14.28 -11.50
C ARG A 258 0.85 14.01 -12.87
N LYS A 259 0.35 13.04 -13.64
CA LYS A 259 0.95 12.61 -14.91
C LYS A 259 1.13 13.73 -15.95
N ASP A 260 0.32 14.80 -15.86
CA ASP A 260 0.34 15.95 -16.77
C ASP A 260 0.98 17.21 -16.15
N GLU A 261 1.46 17.13 -14.90
CA GLU A 261 2.14 18.24 -14.23
C GLU A 261 3.59 18.42 -14.72
N LYS A 262 4.03 19.67 -14.91
CA LYS A 262 5.44 19.99 -15.17
C LYS A 262 6.26 19.89 -13.90
N SER A 263 7.51 19.43 -14.00
CA SER A 263 8.45 19.31 -12.88
C SER A 263 8.59 20.63 -12.11
N GLY A 264 8.33 20.62 -10.80
CA GLY A 264 8.44 21.79 -9.90
C GLY A 264 7.12 22.38 -9.37
N SER A 265 6.01 21.63 -9.39
CA SER A 265 4.74 22.05 -8.78
C SER A 265 4.81 22.07 -7.24
N ASP A 266 4.02 22.96 -6.62
CA ASP A 266 3.96 23.18 -5.18
C ASP A 266 3.53 21.91 -4.43
N GLU A 267 4.39 21.44 -3.52
CA GLU A 267 4.17 20.24 -2.70
C GLU A 267 2.97 20.39 -1.73
N ASN A 268 2.47 21.62 -1.50
CA ASN A 268 1.35 21.89 -0.60
C ASN A 268 -0.03 22.02 -1.28
N LYS A 269 -0.13 21.78 -2.59
CA LYS A 269 -1.43 21.86 -3.30
C LYS A 269 -2.46 20.84 -2.76
N ALA A 270 -3.75 21.05 -2.96
CA ALA A 270 -4.75 20.00 -2.73
C ALA A 270 -4.49 18.79 -3.65
N LEU A 271 -4.88 17.58 -3.24
CA LEU A 271 -4.70 16.36 -4.06
C LEU A 271 -5.42 16.49 -5.42
N PHE A 272 -6.57 17.17 -5.42
CA PHE A 272 -7.26 17.64 -6.60
C PHE A 272 -7.50 19.14 -6.47
N ASP A 273 -6.96 19.92 -7.41
CA ASP A 273 -7.31 21.34 -7.54
C ASP A 273 -8.44 21.54 -8.56
N SER A 274 -8.90 22.79 -8.69
CA SER A 274 -9.92 23.18 -9.67
C SER A 274 -9.54 22.93 -11.13
N ASP A 275 -8.23 22.89 -11.43
CA ASP A 275 -7.71 22.69 -12.78
C ASP A 275 -7.57 21.20 -13.12
N SER A 276 -7.71 20.31 -12.12
CA SER A 276 -7.68 18.86 -12.28
C SER A 276 -8.99 18.32 -12.87
N ASP A 277 -8.89 17.18 -13.56
CA ASP A 277 -10.03 16.46 -14.15
C ASP A 277 -11.13 16.09 -13.11
N GLU A 278 -10.82 16.11 -11.81
CA GLU A 278 -11.75 15.80 -10.72
C GLU A 278 -12.14 17.03 -9.87
N GLY A 279 -11.57 18.21 -10.14
CA GLY A 279 -11.86 19.47 -9.42
C GLY A 279 -13.30 19.97 -9.58
N TYR A 280 -13.99 19.52 -10.63
CA TYR A 280 -15.37 19.89 -10.95
C TYR A 280 -16.37 19.56 -9.83
N LYS A 281 -16.08 18.58 -8.96
CA LYS A 281 -17.00 18.18 -7.88
C LYS A 281 -17.18 19.29 -6.84
N LYS A 282 -16.11 20.04 -6.55
CA LYS A 282 -16.14 21.16 -5.61
C LYS A 282 -16.99 22.30 -6.16
N GLU A 283 -16.83 22.62 -7.45
CA GLU A 283 -17.67 23.61 -8.15
C GLU A 283 -19.15 23.23 -8.13
N ILE A 284 -19.47 21.94 -8.38
CA ILE A 284 -20.85 21.43 -8.26
C ILE A 284 -21.37 21.65 -6.85
N TYR A 285 -20.61 21.26 -5.83
CA TYR A 285 -21.00 21.42 -4.44
C TYR A 285 -21.30 22.88 -4.12
N GLU A 286 -20.35 23.79 -4.32
CA GLU A 286 -20.47 25.21 -3.96
C GLU A 286 -21.72 25.83 -4.58
N THR A 287 -21.94 25.58 -5.88
CA THR A 287 -23.11 26.14 -6.58
C THR A 287 -24.42 25.51 -6.10
N CYS A 288 -24.47 24.19 -5.90
CA CYS A 288 -25.68 23.52 -5.44
C CYS A 288 -26.02 23.88 -4.00
N HIS A 289 -25.01 23.99 -3.15
CA HIS A 289 -25.11 24.38 -1.76
C HIS A 289 -25.66 25.81 -1.65
N GLU A 290 -25.12 26.76 -2.43
CA GLU A 290 -25.66 28.13 -2.49
C GLU A 290 -27.13 28.16 -2.92
N ILE A 291 -27.49 27.40 -3.98
CA ILE A 291 -28.89 27.28 -4.42
C ILE A 291 -29.79 26.73 -3.31
N LEU A 292 -29.31 25.72 -2.58
CA LEU A 292 -30.07 25.05 -1.54
C LEU A 292 -30.31 25.98 -0.34
N TYR A 293 -29.26 26.60 0.18
CA TYR A 293 -29.33 27.42 1.40
C TYR A 293 -29.91 28.81 1.16
N SER A 294 -29.78 29.38 -0.05
CA SER A 294 -30.50 30.62 -0.41
C SER A 294 -31.99 30.38 -0.66
N GLY A 295 -32.37 29.18 -1.10
CA GLY A 295 -33.73 28.82 -1.48
C GLY A 295 -34.55 28.12 -0.40
N ILE A 296 -33.97 27.83 0.77
CA ILE A 296 -34.64 27.08 1.85
C ILE A 296 -34.32 27.75 3.20
N THR A 297 -35.21 28.63 3.64
CA THR A 297 -35.19 29.24 4.97
C THR A 297 -36.53 29.03 5.68
N GLU A 298 -36.64 29.44 6.95
CA GLU A 298 -37.88 29.33 7.72
C GLU A 298 -39.05 30.03 7.02
N ASP A 299 -38.81 31.20 6.41
CA ASP A 299 -39.83 32.07 5.81
C ASP A 299 -40.26 31.65 4.39
N ILE A 300 -39.45 30.85 3.69
CA ILE A 300 -39.73 30.40 2.32
C ILE A 300 -40.86 29.36 2.33
N SER A 301 -41.75 29.37 1.34
CA SER A 301 -42.85 28.39 1.30
C SER A 301 -42.35 26.97 1.01
N VAL A 302 -43.13 25.97 1.41
CA VAL A 302 -42.83 24.55 1.14
C VAL A 302 -42.62 24.33 -0.37
N GLU A 303 -43.48 24.89 -1.21
CA GLU A 303 -43.42 24.75 -2.66
C GLU A 303 -42.15 25.40 -3.25
N GLN A 304 -41.74 26.56 -2.73
CA GLN A 304 -40.50 27.21 -3.13
C GLN A 304 -39.27 26.40 -2.69
N SER A 305 -39.28 25.81 -1.49
CA SER A 305 -38.21 24.92 -1.03
C SER A 305 -38.07 23.68 -1.94
N ALA A 306 -39.19 23.15 -2.46
CA ALA A 306 -39.15 22.06 -3.44
C ALA A 306 -38.50 22.49 -4.76
N GLU A 307 -38.76 23.72 -5.22
CA GLU A 307 -38.15 24.29 -6.43
C GLU A 307 -36.64 24.52 -6.26
N ALA A 308 -36.21 25.00 -5.08
CA ALA A 308 -34.79 25.17 -4.75
C ALA A 308 -34.04 23.84 -4.81
N LEU A 309 -34.56 22.80 -4.15
CA LEU A 309 -33.96 21.46 -4.18
C LEU A 309 -33.92 20.88 -5.61
N LEU A 310 -35.01 21.03 -6.39
CA LEU A 310 -35.02 20.59 -7.79
C LEU A 310 -33.98 21.34 -8.64
N LYS A 311 -33.81 22.65 -8.41
CA LYS A 311 -32.83 23.48 -9.12
C LYS A 311 -31.40 23.02 -8.82
N ALA A 312 -31.09 22.73 -7.56
CA ALA A 312 -29.78 22.19 -7.17
C ALA A 312 -29.53 20.81 -7.81
N VAL A 313 -30.51 19.88 -7.74
CA VAL A 313 -30.40 18.55 -8.38
C VAL A 313 -30.23 18.65 -9.90
N LYS A 314 -30.88 19.61 -10.57
CA LYS A 314 -30.72 19.84 -12.01
C LYS A 314 -29.36 20.43 -12.38
N TYR A 315 -28.71 21.17 -11.48
CA TYR A 315 -27.40 21.77 -11.76
C TYR A 315 -26.35 20.72 -12.11
N ASN A 316 -26.43 19.52 -11.51
CA ASN A 316 -25.60 18.37 -11.83
C ASN A 316 -25.53 18.03 -13.33
N LEU A 317 -26.57 18.34 -14.12
CA LEU A 317 -26.60 18.05 -15.56
C LEU A 317 -25.88 19.09 -16.43
N LYS A 318 -25.42 20.21 -15.86
CA LYS A 318 -24.70 21.24 -16.62
C LYS A 318 -23.28 20.83 -17.01
N ILE A 319 -22.70 19.85 -16.31
CA ILE A 319 -21.36 19.34 -16.60
C ILE A 319 -21.49 18.08 -17.46
N GLN A 320 -21.18 18.20 -18.76
CA GLN A 320 -21.38 17.12 -19.74
C GLN A 320 -20.48 15.90 -19.48
N SER A 321 -19.28 16.10 -18.94
CA SER A 321 -18.35 15.04 -18.52
C SER A 321 -18.14 15.12 -17.01
N GLY A 322 -18.81 14.27 -16.22
CA GLY A 322 -18.56 14.20 -14.77
C GLY A 322 -19.80 14.18 -13.86
N ALA A 323 -21.03 14.25 -14.41
CA ALA A 323 -22.26 14.24 -13.61
C ALA A 323 -22.21 13.23 -12.44
N LEU A 324 -22.39 13.75 -11.22
CA LEU A 324 -22.39 12.98 -9.97
C LEU A 324 -23.62 12.07 -9.88
N VAL A 325 -24.73 12.50 -10.48
CA VAL A 325 -25.97 11.73 -10.59
C VAL A 325 -26.28 11.43 -12.04
N HIS A 326 -26.66 10.19 -12.33
CA HIS A 326 -27.09 9.79 -13.67
C HIS A 326 -28.35 10.54 -14.11
N HIS A 327 -28.40 10.99 -15.37
CA HIS A 327 -29.48 11.84 -15.90
C HIS A 327 -30.89 11.27 -15.69
N GLN A 328 -31.07 9.95 -15.80
CA GLN A 328 -32.36 9.30 -15.57
C GLN A 328 -32.88 9.47 -14.13
N GLN A 329 -31.98 9.53 -13.13
CA GLN A 329 -32.39 9.76 -11.75
C GLN A 329 -32.83 11.22 -11.53
N VAL A 330 -32.19 12.17 -12.23
CA VAL A 330 -32.61 13.58 -12.22
C VAL A 330 -33.99 13.75 -12.87
N THR A 331 -34.23 13.12 -14.03
CA THR A 331 -35.55 13.12 -14.68
C THR A 331 -36.62 12.48 -13.79
N HIS A 332 -36.29 11.37 -13.13
CA HIS A 332 -37.17 10.73 -12.15
C HIS A 332 -37.52 11.69 -11.00
N PHE A 333 -36.52 12.36 -10.42
CA PHE A 333 -36.73 13.33 -9.34
C PHE A 333 -37.63 14.49 -9.79
N GLU A 334 -37.43 15.02 -10.99
CA GLU A 334 -38.30 16.04 -11.56
C GLU A 334 -39.77 15.58 -11.64
N ASN A 335 -40.00 14.33 -12.05
CA ASN A 335 -41.36 13.77 -12.11
C ASN A 335 -41.97 13.60 -10.72
N VAL A 336 -41.17 13.21 -9.72
CA VAL A 336 -41.60 13.14 -8.31
C VAL A 336 -42.00 14.52 -7.79
N VAL A 337 -41.20 15.56 -8.06
CA VAL A 337 -41.52 16.95 -7.68
C VAL A 337 -42.80 17.44 -8.35
N LYS A 338 -43.03 17.09 -9.62
CA LYS A 338 -44.28 17.43 -10.32
C LYS A 338 -45.49 16.73 -9.70
N LYS A 339 -45.33 15.50 -9.24
CA LYS A 339 -46.42 14.70 -8.64
C LYS A 339 -46.77 15.14 -7.22
N ASP A 340 -45.76 15.40 -6.38
CA ASP A 340 -45.97 15.74 -4.96
C ASP A 340 -44.98 16.82 -4.49
N ARG A 341 -45.18 18.03 -5.02
CA ARG A 341 -44.35 19.20 -4.71
C ARG A 341 -44.35 19.54 -3.21
N LYS A 342 -45.49 19.39 -2.53
CA LYS A 342 -45.62 19.70 -1.10
C LYS A 342 -44.80 18.74 -0.24
N ALA A 343 -44.84 17.43 -0.52
CA ALA A 343 -44.04 16.48 0.22
C ALA A 343 -42.54 16.71 0.03
N ILE A 344 -42.08 16.94 -1.22
CA ILE A 344 -40.68 17.28 -1.47
C ILE A 344 -40.27 18.57 -0.75
N GLY A 345 -41.13 19.58 -0.74
CA GLY A 345 -40.86 20.83 -0.03
C GLY A 345 -40.65 20.66 1.47
N LYS A 346 -41.44 19.78 2.10
CA LYS A 346 -41.28 19.45 3.53
C LYS A 346 -39.96 18.74 3.77
N ILE A 347 -39.63 17.77 2.93
CA ILE A 347 -38.35 17.05 2.98
C ILE A 347 -37.17 18.00 2.76
N ALA A 348 -37.29 18.95 1.82
CA ALA A 348 -36.27 19.96 1.55
C ALA A 348 -36.03 20.88 2.76
N LYS A 349 -37.11 21.34 3.42
CA LYS A 349 -37.00 22.07 4.68
C LYS A 349 -36.37 21.22 5.78
N GLN A 350 -36.77 19.97 5.92
CA GLN A 350 -36.18 19.05 6.89
C GLN A 350 -34.68 18.82 6.64
N LEU A 351 -34.28 18.70 5.38
CA LEU A 351 -32.89 18.54 4.96
C LEU A 351 -32.02 19.71 5.44
N VAL A 352 -32.48 20.95 5.30
CA VAL A 352 -31.67 22.15 5.60
C VAL A 352 -31.85 22.65 7.03
N LEU A 353 -33.07 22.62 7.57
CA LEU A 353 -33.43 23.25 8.84
C LEU A 353 -33.48 22.28 10.02
N SER A 354 -33.38 20.96 9.80
CA SER A 354 -33.40 19.97 10.86
C SER A 354 -32.09 19.20 10.98
N ASN A 355 -31.86 18.65 12.18
CA ASN A 355 -30.72 17.80 12.50
C ASN A 355 -31.05 16.29 12.41
N ASN A 356 -32.19 15.91 11.80
CA ASN A 356 -32.61 14.51 11.70
C ASN A 356 -32.34 13.94 10.29
N ASP A 357 -31.06 13.66 10.06
CA ASP A 357 -30.54 13.22 8.76
C ASP A 357 -31.07 11.83 8.37
N GLU A 358 -31.12 10.88 9.30
CA GLU A 358 -31.64 9.53 9.05
C GLU A 358 -33.11 9.55 8.61
N GLN A 359 -33.95 10.30 9.32
CA GLN A 359 -35.36 10.43 8.95
C GLN A 359 -35.51 11.07 7.57
N THR A 360 -34.72 12.10 7.27
CA THR A 360 -34.73 12.79 5.96
C THR A 360 -34.34 11.83 4.84
N PHE A 361 -33.30 11.01 5.05
CA PHE A 361 -32.86 10.00 4.11
C PHE A 361 -33.96 8.96 3.85
N ASN A 362 -34.60 8.46 4.92
CA ASN A 362 -35.68 7.50 4.83
C ASN A 362 -36.93 8.06 4.11
N ASP A 363 -37.25 9.34 4.32
CA ASP A 363 -38.35 10.00 3.63
C ASP A 363 -38.06 10.25 2.14
N LEU A 364 -36.79 10.55 1.79
CA LEU A 364 -36.35 10.56 0.39
C LEU A 364 -36.48 9.18 -0.27
N ILE A 365 -36.15 8.09 0.42
CA ILE A 365 -36.38 6.72 -0.10
C ILE A 365 -37.87 6.48 -0.35
N LYS A 366 -38.74 6.85 0.60
CA LYS A 366 -40.19 6.62 0.47
C LYS A 366 -40.77 7.31 -0.77
N ILE A 367 -40.30 8.52 -1.09
CA ILE A 367 -40.87 9.32 -2.17
C ILE A 367 -40.18 9.11 -3.52
N THR A 368 -38.86 8.88 -3.52
CA THR A 368 -38.08 8.71 -4.75
C THR A 368 -37.79 7.23 -5.10
N GLY A 369 -38.01 6.31 -4.17
CA GLY A 369 -37.52 4.94 -4.24
C GLY A 369 -36.05 4.82 -3.85
N LYS A 370 -35.47 3.62 -4.01
CA LYS A 370 -34.06 3.33 -3.70
C LYS A 370 -33.09 3.90 -4.76
N LYS A 371 -33.07 5.23 -4.91
CA LYS A 371 -32.23 5.97 -5.86
C LYS A 371 -30.96 6.44 -5.17
N TYR A 372 -30.05 5.49 -4.93
CA TYR A 372 -28.92 5.68 -4.01
C TYR A 372 -28.03 6.87 -4.40
N ASP A 373 -27.59 6.92 -5.66
CA ASP A 373 -26.72 8.00 -6.15
C ASP A 373 -27.39 9.39 -6.04
N LEU A 374 -28.70 9.48 -6.33
CA LEU A 374 -29.48 10.72 -6.17
C LEU A 374 -29.56 11.16 -4.70
N ILE A 375 -29.89 10.24 -3.79
CA ILE A 375 -30.06 10.57 -2.37
C ILE A 375 -28.70 10.93 -1.76
N GLY A 376 -27.64 10.18 -2.08
CA GLY A 376 -26.27 10.51 -1.67
C GLY A 376 -25.84 11.89 -2.16
N PHE A 377 -26.15 12.23 -3.42
CA PHE A 377 -25.90 13.58 -3.95
C PHE A 377 -26.66 14.68 -3.21
N ILE A 378 -27.94 14.47 -2.85
CA ILE A 378 -28.73 15.43 -2.07
C ILE A 378 -28.08 15.70 -0.70
N PHE A 379 -27.53 14.68 -0.05
CA PHE A 379 -26.78 14.83 1.20
C PHE A 379 -25.41 15.48 0.99
N PHE A 380 -24.71 15.16 -0.09
CA PHE A 380 -23.46 15.82 -0.45
C PHE A 380 -23.61 17.34 -0.60
N ILE A 381 -24.65 17.81 -1.31
CA ILE A 381 -24.89 19.26 -1.46
C ILE A 381 -25.40 19.93 -0.19
N LYS A 382 -25.91 19.14 0.79
CA LYS A 382 -26.20 19.63 2.14
C LYS A 382 -24.88 20.00 2.85
N ASP A 383 -23.92 19.09 2.88
CA ASP A 383 -22.67 19.27 3.61
C ASP A 383 -21.59 18.31 3.08
N CYS A 384 -20.60 18.83 2.34
CA CYS A 384 -19.54 18.02 1.74
C CYS A 384 -18.45 17.59 2.73
N GLU A 385 -18.42 18.16 3.94
CA GLU A 385 -17.50 17.74 5.00
C GLU A 385 -18.03 16.49 5.71
N ARG A 386 -19.36 16.28 5.69
CA ARG A 386 -20.04 15.15 6.33
C ARG A 386 -20.52 14.08 5.35
N TYR A 387 -20.79 14.43 4.09
CA TYR A 387 -21.46 13.56 3.12
C TYR A 387 -20.77 13.54 1.77
N LEU A 388 -20.95 12.45 1.02
CA LEU A 388 -20.28 12.21 -0.25
C LEU A 388 -21.24 11.72 -1.34
N PRO A 389 -21.03 12.09 -2.61
CA PRO A 389 -21.82 11.56 -3.70
C PRO A 389 -21.43 10.09 -3.96
N VAL A 390 -22.45 9.27 -4.21
CA VAL A 390 -22.32 7.81 -4.39
C VAL A 390 -22.37 7.46 -5.87
N ARG A 391 -21.54 6.51 -6.30
CA ARG A 391 -21.64 5.84 -7.61
C ARG A 391 -21.67 4.34 -7.43
N SER A 392 -22.81 3.84 -6.97
CA SER A 392 -22.98 2.46 -6.51
C SER A 392 -22.57 1.41 -7.56
N SER A 393 -22.67 1.73 -8.86
CA SER A 393 -22.31 0.83 -9.96
C SER A 393 -20.83 0.47 -10.07
N ILE A 394 -19.91 1.30 -9.56
CA ILE A 394 -18.46 1.05 -9.63
C ILE A 394 -17.87 0.71 -8.27
N MET A 395 -18.51 1.15 -7.17
CA MET A 395 -17.95 1.07 -5.83
C MET A 395 -17.71 -0.36 -5.36
N ASP A 396 -18.60 -1.31 -5.67
CA ASP A 396 -18.40 -2.71 -5.28
C ASP A 396 -17.15 -3.33 -5.90
N GLY A 397 -16.81 -2.95 -7.15
CA GLY A 397 -15.56 -3.36 -7.79
C GLY A 397 -14.33 -2.77 -7.09
N VAL A 398 -14.42 -1.49 -6.71
CA VAL A 398 -13.35 -0.79 -5.97
C VAL A 398 -13.14 -1.38 -4.59
N PHE A 399 -14.21 -1.67 -3.84
CA PHE A 399 -14.09 -2.33 -2.53
C PHE A 399 -13.50 -3.73 -2.67
N THR A 400 -13.88 -4.47 -3.70
CA THR A 400 -13.28 -5.79 -3.98
C THR A 400 -11.78 -5.66 -4.27
N GLU A 401 -11.36 -4.68 -5.06
CA GLU A 401 -9.94 -4.44 -5.38
C GLU A 401 -9.12 -4.08 -4.13
N LEU A 402 -9.69 -3.24 -3.27
CA LEU A 402 -9.10 -2.83 -1.99
C LEU A 402 -9.28 -3.88 -0.88
N ASN A 403 -9.91 -5.03 -1.16
CA ASN A 403 -10.25 -6.05 -0.17
C ASN A 403 -11.08 -5.52 1.04
N ILE A 404 -11.95 -4.54 0.78
CA ILE A 404 -12.89 -4.00 1.77
C ILE A 404 -14.17 -4.83 1.72
N PRO A 405 -14.59 -5.48 2.83
CA PRO A 405 -15.76 -6.37 2.87
C PRO A 405 -17.08 -5.58 2.95
N PHE A 406 -17.32 -4.72 1.95
CA PHE A 406 -18.47 -3.82 1.90
C PHE A 406 -19.10 -3.82 0.50
N SER A 407 -20.42 -3.61 0.45
CA SER A 407 -21.16 -3.53 -0.82
C SER A 407 -22.30 -2.53 -0.69
N MET A 408 -22.50 -1.77 -1.76
CA MET A 408 -23.56 -0.78 -1.91
C MET A 408 -24.68 -1.25 -2.85
N SER A 409 -24.40 -2.22 -3.72
CA SER A 409 -25.37 -2.71 -4.71
C SER A 409 -26.65 -3.22 -4.06
N GLY A 410 -27.77 -2.56 -4.38
CA GLY A 410 -29.08 -2.92 -3.83
C GLY A 410 -29.32 -2.57 -2.35
N LYS A 411 -28.33 -1.98 -1.65
CA LYS A 411 -28.36 -1.71 -0.21
C LYS A 411 -28.60 -0.24 0.16
N CYS A 412 -29.42 0.47 -0.62
CA CYS A 412 -29.79 1.86 -0.33
C CYS A 412 -30.54 1.99 1.02
N SER A 413 -29.82 2.41 2.08
CA SER A 413 -30.32 2.68 3.43
C SER A 413 -29.42 3.72 4.12
N TRP A 414 -29.90 4.35 5.18
CA TRP A 414 -29.09 5.29 5.98
C TRP A 414 -27.83 4.61 6.55
N SER A 415 -27.99 3.46 7.19
CA SER A 415 -26.89 2.68 7.78
C SER A 415 -25.81 2.30 6.75
N ASN A 416 -26.21 1.86 5.54
CA ASN A 416 -25.23 1.55 4.50
C ASN A 416 -24.55 2.82 3.97
N TYR A 417 -25.26 3.94 3.90
CA TYR A 417 -24.69 5.20 3.44
C TYR A 417 -23.67 5.74 4.44
N THR A 418 -23.99 5.72 5.73
CA THR A 418 -23.04 6.14 6.78
C THR A 418 -21.81 5.24 6.84
N GLU A 419 -21.97 3.93 6.62
CA GLU A 419 -20.83 3.01 6.55
C GLU A 419 -19.89 3.34 5.38
N TYR A 420 -20.44 3.67 4.21
CA TYR A 420 -19.64 4.18 3.09
C TYR A 420 -18.84 5.44 3.45
N ILE A 421 -19.45 6.38 4.16
CA ILE A 421 -18.77 7.60 4.63
C ILE A 421 -17.66 7.27 5.65
N THR A 422 -17.89 6.30 6.55
CA THR A 422 -16.87 5.81 7.49
C THR A 422 -15.66 5.25 6.74
N ILE A 423 -15.90 4.35 5.78
CA ILE A 423 -14.84 3.77 4.93
C ILE A 423 -14.07 4.88 4.19
N ALA A 424 -14.76 5.86 3.60
CA ALA A 424 -14.11 6.98 2.93
C ALA A 424 -13.25 7.83 3.87
N ASN A 425 -13.67 8.04 5.12
CA ASN A 425 -12.87 8.73 6.13
C ASN A 425 -11.62 7.93 6.54
N GLU A 426 -11.73 6.61 6.70
CA GLU A 426 -10.56 5.76 7.01
C GLU A 426 -9.52 5.80 5.87
N ILE A 427 -9.99 5.76 4.63
CA ILE A 427 -9.13 5.92 3.45
C ILE A 427 -8.52 7.32 3.41
N ARG A 428 -9.28 8.37 3.75
CA ARG A 428 -8.77 9.75 3.85
C ARG A 428 -7.59 9.82 4.82
N GLU A 429 -7.71 9.25 6.02
CA GLU A 429 -6.61 9.25 6.99
C GLU A 429 -5.41 8.43 6.49
N SER A 430 -5.65 7.31 5.81
CA SER A 430 -4.58 6.52 5.19
C SER A 430 -3.83 7.30 4.11
N ILE A 431 -4.54 8.08 3.28
CA ILE A 431 -3.93 8.97 2.27
C ILE A 431 -3.10 10.06 2.94
N LYS A 432 -3.62 10.72 3.99
CA LYS A 432 -2.89 11.76 4.73
C LYS A 432 -1.61 11.21 5.33
N GLU A 433 -1.69 10.05 5.97
CA GLU A 433 -0.54 9.40 6.59
C GLU A 433 0.49 9.02 5.53
N ARG A 434 0.06 8.39 4.43
CA ARG A 434 0.97 7.89 3.38
C ARG A 434 1.66 9.00 2.60
N LEU A 435 0.94 10.07 2.27
CA LEU A 435 1.43 11.17 1.44
C LEU A 435 1.97 12.34 2.26
N HIS A 436 1.73 12.37 3.58
CA HIS A 436 2.03 13.49 4.47
C HIS A 436 1.45 14.82 3.98
N ARG A 437 0.25 14.79 3.40
CA ARG A 437 -0.46 15.95 2.83
C ARG A 437 -1.86 16.07 3.40
N ASN A 438 -2.41 17.29 3.31
CA ASN A 438 -3.82 17.48 3.60
C ASN A 438 -4.68 16.74 2.56
N CYS A 439 -5.80 16.17 3.01
CA CYS A 439 -6.73 15.40 2.21
C CYS A 439 -8.13 15.66 2.74
N GLU A 440 -8.98 16.29 1.93
CA GLU A 440 -10.40 16.53 2.22
C GLU A 440 -11.18 15.21 2.07
N LEU A 441 -12.39 15.13 2.65
CA LEU A 441 -13.23 13.94 2.48
C LEU A 441 -13.58 13.71 0.99
N LEU A 442 -13.73 14.79 0.23
CA LEU A 442 -13.97 14.75 -1.21
C LEU A 442 -12.76 14.22 -2.02
N ASP A 443 -11.54 14.39 -1.53
CA ASP A 443 -10.34 13.83 -2.15
C ASP A 443 -10.35 12.30 -2.04
N ALA A 444 -10.66 11.76 -0.86
CA ALA A 444 -10.80 10.32 -0.67
C ALA A 444 -11.91 9.70 -1.52
N GLN A 445 -13.00 10.44 -1.73
CA GLN A 445 -14.06 10.04 -2.64
C GLN A 445 -13.59 10.01 -4.10
N SER A 446 -12.81 11.01 -4.51
CA SER A 446 -12.28 11.11 -5.86
C SER A 446 -11.22 10.04 -6.13
N PHE A 447 -10.41 9.69 -5.13
CA PHE A 447 -9.56 8.49 -5.15
C PHE A 447 -10.38 7.22 -5.45
N LEU A 448 -11.41 6.92 -4.65
CA LEU A 448 -12.26 5.74 -4.84
C LEU A 448 -12.87 5.68 -6.24
N TRP A 449 -13.35 6.81 -6.75
CA TRP A 449 -13.92 6.87 -8.10
C TRP A 449 -12.87 6.68 -9.19
N THR A 450 -11.68 7.23 -9.00
CA THR A 450 -10.56 7.09 -9.93
C THR A 450 -10.13 5.64 -10.05
N LEU A 451 -10.03 4.88 -8.95
CA LEU A 451 -9.73 3.45 -8.97
C LEU A 451 -10.72 2.66 -9.86
N GLY A 452 -12.00 3.02 -9.78
CA GLY A 452 -13.05 2.38 -10.59
C GLY A 452 -13.08 2.81 -12.06
N SER A 453 -12.30 3.82 -12.46
CA SER A 453 -12.34 4.41 -13.80
C SER A 453 -11.54 3.60 -14.83
N GLU A 454 -12.03 3.56 -16.06
CA GLU A 454 -11.34 2.86 -17.16
C GLU A 454 -10.00 3.54 -17.52
N SER A 455 -9.92 4.87 -17.44
CA SER A 455 -8.69 5.62 -17.71
C SER A 455 -7.56 5.28 -16.73
N PHE A 456 -7.88 5.07 -15.45
CA PHE A 456 -6.92 4.64 -14.45
C PHE A 456 -6.48 3.20 -14.67
N LYS A 457 -7.40 2.28 -14.97
CA LYS A 457 -7.06 0.88 -15.32
C LYS A 457 -6.17 0.82 -16.56
N ASP A 458 -6.45 1.63 -17.57
CA ASP A 458 -5.62 1.79 -18.76
C ASP A 458 -4.22 2.32 -18.44
N TYR A 459 -4.11 3.28 -17.52
CA TYR A 459 -2.82 3.80 -17.06
C TYR A 459 -1.98 2.69 -16.41
N LEU A 460 -2.56 1.93 -15.48
CA LEU A 460 -1.87 0.84 -14.79
C LEU A 460 -1.40 -0.25 -15.77
N THR A 461 -2.22 -0.59 -16.76
CA THR A 461 -1.89 -1.61 -17.76
C THR A 461 -0.83 -1.12 -18.75
N LYS A 462 -0.91 0.13 -19.22
CA LYS A 462 0.12 0.74 -20.08
C LYS A 462 1.46 0.88 -19.35
N GLY A 463 1.47 1.25 -18.08
CA GLY A 463 2.68 1.29 -17.25
C GLY A 463 3.35 -0.08 -17.15
N LYS A 464 2.58 -1.13 -16.84
CA LYS A 464 3.09 -2.53 -16.82
C LYS A 464 3.61 -3.00 -18.17
N HIS A 465 2.90 -2.67 -19.26
CA HIS A 465 3.30 -3.02 -20.62
C HIS A 465 4.58 -2.28 -21.06
N SER A 466 4.71 -1.00 -20.70
CA SER A 466 5.89 -0.18 -20.95
C SER A 466 7.12 -0.76 -20.24
N LYS A 467 7.00 -1.11 -18.95
CA LYS A 467 8.08 -1.77 -18.19
C LYS A 467 8.50 -3.11 -18.81
N LEU A 468 7.55 -3.98 -19.17
CA LEU A 468 7.87 -5.25 -19.86
C LEU A 468 8.51 -5.03 -21.24
N LEU A 469 8.05 -4.04 -22.00
CA LEU A 469 8.59 -3.71 -23.31
C LEU A 469 10.01 -3.18 -23.20
N ASN A 470 10.28 -2.28 -22.25
CA ASN A 470 11.61 -1.73 -21.98
C ASN A 470 12.59 -2.85 -21.59
N LYS A 471 12.20 -3.77 -20.71
CA LYS A 471 12.99 -4.95 -20.35
C LYS A 471 13.31 -5.84 -21.55
N LYS A 472 12.34 -6.05 -22.45
CA LYS A 472 12.52 -6.85 -23.68
C LYS A 472 13.41 -6.14 -24.70
N LEU A 473 13.27 -4.82 -24.85
CA LEU A 473 14.09 -4.00 -25.74
C LEU A 473 15.54 -3.93 -25.24
N ASN A 474 15.75 -3.71 -23.94
CA ASN A 474 17.07 -3.70 -23.31
C ASN A 474 17.86 -4.98 -23.63
N ARG A 475 17.26 -6.16 -23.36
CA ARG A 475 17.85 -7.46 -23.69
C ARG A 475 18.18 -7.62 -25.18
N LYS A 476 17.29 -7.15 -26.06
CA LYS A 476 17.51 -7.21 -27.51
C LYS A 476 18.69 -6.32 -27.90
N GLU A 477 18.75 -5.10 -27.38
CA GLU A 477 19.83 -4.15 -27.69
C GLU A 477 21.20 -4.64 -27.23
N ASP A 478 21.30 -5.22 -26.04
CA ASP A 478 22.54 -5.82 -25.53
C ASP A 478 22.99 -7.03 -26.36
N ALA A 479 22.07 -7.92 -26.72
CA ALA A 479 22.39 -9.08 -27.57
C ALA A 479 22.97 -8.63 -28.92
N TRP A 480 22.42 -7.55 -29.50
CA TRP A 480 22.96 -6.94 -30.71
C TRP A 480 24.37 -6.35 -30.48
N LEU A 481 24.60 -5.67 -29.35
CA LEU A 481 25.90 -5.07 -29.04
C LEU A 481 26.99 -6.13 -28.90
N VAL A 482 26.71 -7.20 -28.15
CA VAL A 482 27.62 -8.33 -27.97
C VAL A 482 27.91 -8.99 -29.32
N GLN A 483 26.92 -9.13 -30.19
CA GLN A 483 27.12 -9.69 -31.53
C GLN A 483 28.01 -8.81 -32.42
N ASP A 484 27.77 -7.49 -32.45
CA ASP A 484 28.55 -6.54 -33.26
C ASP A 484 30.03 -6.50 -32.85
N ILE A 485 30.32 -6.78 -31.58
CA ILE A 485 31.69 -6.79 -31.02
C ILE A 485 32.40 -8.14 -31.19
N LYS A 486 31.66 -9.26 -31.26
CA LYS A 486 32.25 -10.60 -31.50
C LYS A 486 33.00 -10.69 -32.82
N GLU A 487 32.62 -9.88 -33.80
CA GLU A 487 33.21 -9.86 -35.14
C GLU A 487 34.36 -8.84 -35.29
N ALA A 488 34.65 -8.05 -34.25
CA ALA A 488 35.70 -7.05 -34.26
C ALA A 488 37.06 -7.61 -33.82
N THR A 489 38.14 -7.21 -34.50
CA THR A 489 39.52 -7.43 -34.05
C THR A 489 39.87 -6.38 -33.00
N ASP A 490 40.31 -6.81 -31.80
CA ASP A 490 40.57 -5.94 -30.64
C ASP A 490 41.85 -5.08 -30.76
N GLU A 491 42.34 -4.77 -31.96
CA GLU A 491 43.43 -3.80 -32.17
C GLU A 491 42.93 -2.35 -32.00
N VAL A 492 42.31 -2.06 -30.86
CA VAL A 492 41.92 -0.70 -30.48
C VAL A 492 42.95 -0.20 -29.49
N SER A 493 43.85 0.67 -29.95
CA SER A 493 44.63 1.52 -29.03
C SER A 493 43.66 2.28 -28.14
N ILE A 494 43.84 2.28 -26.81
CA ILE A 494 43.03 3.09 -25.89
C ILE A 494 43.06 4.54 -26.41
N VAL A 495 41.91 5.07 -26.82
CA VAL A 495 41.78 6.45 -27.25
C VAL A 495 41.10 7.19 -26.11
N GLU A 496 41.75 8.22 -25.56
CA GLU A 496 41.06 9.12 -24.65
C GLU A 496 39.86 9.73 -25.40
N PRO A 497 38.62 9.55 -24.91
CA PRO A 497 37.45 10.07 -25.58
C PRO A 497 37.56 11.59 -25.67
N LYS A 498 37.47 12.16 -26.87
CA LYS A 498 37.58 13.63 -27.10
C LYS A 498 36.61 14.44 -26.22
N ASP A 499 35.47 13.83 -25.88
CA ASP A 499 34.39 14.42 -25.10
C ASP A 499 34.15 13.69 -23.76
N ALA A 500 35.18 13.08 -23.18
CA ALA A 500 35.10 12.42 -21.89
C ALA A 500 34.57 13.37 -20.80
N GLY A 501 33.61 12.91 -20.00
CA GLY A 501 33.00 13.67 -18.90
C GLY A 501 32.22 14.91 -19.33
N LYS A 502 31.79 15.00 -20.60
CA LYS A 502 30.95 16.10 -21.12
C LYS A 502 29.65 15.57 -21.74
N PRO A 503 28.54 16.32 -21.61
CA PRO A 503 27.29 15.96 -22.29
C PRO A 503 27.42 16.04 -23.81
N VAL A 504 26.97 14.99 -24.50
CA VAL A 504 26.93 14.90 -25.98
C VAL A 504 25.48 14.72 -26.41
N LYS A 505 24.99 15.59 -27.30
CA LYS A 505 23.58 15.51 -27.78
C LYS A 505 23.30 14.15 -28.44
N ARG A 506 22.12 13.58 -28.15
CA ARG A 506 21.69 12.33 -28.79
C ARG A 506 21.51 12.52 -30.31
N LYS A 507 21.87 11.49 -31.07
CA LYS A 507 21.59 11.42 -32.51
C LYS A 507 20.12 11.05 -32.74
N GLN A 508 19.58 11.43 -33.91
CA GLN A 508 18.23 11.03 -34.30
C GLN A 508 18.13 9.50 -34.43
N PRO A 509 17.01 8.89 -34.01
CA PRO A 509 16.79 7.45 -34.11
C PRO A 509 16.65 7.03 -35.58
N LYS A 510 16.98 5.76 -35.85
CA LYS A 510 16.82 5.10 -37.15
C LYS A 510 15.79 3.97 -37.02
N TYR A 511 15.17 3.60 -38.14
CA TYR A 511 14.28 2.45 -38.21
C TYR A 511 15.00 1.31 -38.91
N VAL A 512 15.12 0.16 -38.23
CA VAL A 512 15.75 -1.07 -38.74
C VAL A 512 14.75 -2.21 -38.50
N ASP A 513 14.37 -2.93 -39.56
CA ASP A 513 13.40 -4.04 -39.51
C ASP A 513 12.09 -3.70 -38.77
N GLY A 514 11.55 -2.50 -39.00
CA GLY A 514 10.33 -2.01 -38.35
C GLY A 514 10.49 -1.60 -36.88
N SER A 515 11.70 -1.70 -36.31
CA SER A 515 12.03 -1.28 -34.94
C SER A 515 12.73 0.07 -34.93
N ARG A 516 12.29 1.00 -34.07
CA ARG A 516 12.98 2.27 -33.80
C ARG A 516 14.20 2.01 -32.92
N THR A 517 15.38 2.44 -33.33
CA THR A 517 16.65 2.20 -32.62
C THR A 517 17.56 3.43 -32.65
N TYR A 518 18.36 3.62 -31.62
CA TYR A 518 19.34 4.70 -31.57
C TYR A 518 20.70 4.24 -32.14
N PRO A 519 21.38 5.08 -32.96
CA PRO A 519 22.65 4.69 -33.56
C PRO A 519 23.75 4.61 -32.50
N ARG A 520 24.51 3.51 -32.53
CA ARG A 520 25.61 3.22 -31.61
C ARG A 520 26.95 3.23 -32.35
N ASP A 521 28.04 3.48 -31.64
CA ASP A 521 29.40 3.35 -32.16
C ASP A 521 30.15 2.25 -31.41
N ARG A 522 30.39 1.12 -32.08
CA ARG A 522 31.12 -0.01 -31.53
C ARG A 522 32.49 0.37 -30.94
N LYS A 523 33.12 1.44 -31.43
CA LYS A 523 34.40 1.92 -30.89
C LYS A 523 34.28 2.38 -29.45
N ILE A 524 33.15 3.00 -29.07
CA ILE A 524 32.88 3.45 -27.70
C ILE A 524 32.82 2.24 -26.76
N SER A 525 32.10 1.18 -27.16
CA SER A 525 32.01 -0.05 -26.37
C SER A 525 33.34 -0.79 -26.27
N LEU A 526 34.09 -0.90 -27.37
CA LEU A 526 35.45 -1.48 -27.35
C LEU A 526 36.41 -0.69 -26.45
N ASN A 527 36.32 0.65 -26.49
CA ASN A 527 37.12 1.53 -25.65
C ASN A 527 36.74 1.37 -24.17
N ALA A 528 35.44 1.26 -23.85
CA ALA A 528 34.97 1.00 -22.47
C ALA A 528 35.52 -0.32 -21.91
N LEU A 529 35.53 -1.40 -22.71
CA LEU A 529 36.16 -2.67 -22.32
C LEU A 529 37.67 -2.52 -22.09
N ALA A 530 38.36 -1.76 -22.96
CA ALA A 530 39.79 -1.51 -22.83
C ALA A 530 40.13 -0.67 -21.58
N LEU A 531 39.33 0.36 -21.27
CA LEU A 531 39.44 1.17 -20.05
C LEU A 531 39.24 0.34 -18.77
N ALA A 532 38.38 -0.68 -18.82
CA ALA A 532 38.20 -1.64 -17.74
C ALA A 532 39.32 -2.71 -17.68
N GLY A 533 40.34 -2.60 -18.54
CA GLY A 533 41.44 -3.58 -18.62
C GLY A 533 40.96 -4.98 -19.01
N TYR A 534 39.83 -5.10 -19.71
CA TYR A 534 39.16 -6.36 -20.02
C TYR A 534 38.89 -7.22 -18.78
N LYS A 535 38.54 -6.58 -17.66
CA LYS A 535 38.08 -7.22 -16.43
C LYS A 535 36.61 -6.93 -16.18
N CYS A 536 35.98 -7.77 -15.35
CA CYS A 536 34.60 -7.54 -14.92
C CYS A 536 34.58 -6.42 -13.86
N GLU A 537 33.72 -5.43 -14.05
CA GLU A 537 33.60 -4.28 -13.16
C GLU A 537 32.81 -4.56 -11.87
N LEU A 538 32.14 -5.71 -11.77
CA LEU A 538 31.54 -6.16 -10.51
C LEU A 538 32.60 -6.80 -9.59
N ASP A 539 33.44 -7.66 -10.15
CA ASP A 539 34.55 -8.30 -9.45
C ASP A 539 35.68 -8.63 -10.46
N GLU A 540 36.86 -8.05 -10.24
CA GLU A 540 38.02 -8.25 -11.11
C GLU A 540 38.57 -9.68 -11.08
N SER A 541 38.24 -10.46 -10.04
CA SER A 541 38.66 -11.85 -9.89
C SER A 541 37.85 -12.83 -10.73
N HIS A 542 36.70 -12.40 -11.28
CA HIS A 542 35.90 -13.26 -12.15
C HIS A 542 36.70 -13.77 -13.35
N GLU A 543 36.74 -15.09 -13.47
CA GLU A 543 37.44 -15.76 -14.56
C GLU A 543 36.74 -15.55 -15.90
N SER A 544 37.54 -15.47 -16.96
CA SER A 544 37.10 -15.49 -18.34
C SER A 544 38.22 -16.04 -19.23
N PHE A 545 37.87 -16.50 -20.43
CA PHE A 545 38.80 -17.06 -21.39
C PHE A 545 39.46 -15.97 -22.26
N ILE A 546 40.61 -16.28 -22.83
CA ILE A 546 41.28 -15.41 -23.81
C ILE A 546 40.59 -15.59 -25.17
N LYS A 547 40.30 -14.46 -25.84
CA LYS A 547 39.64 -14.46 -27.16
C LYS A 547 40.50 -15.17 -28.22
N ARG A 548 39.86 -15.76 -29.23
CA ARG A 548 40.56 -16.52 -30.29
C ARG A 548 41.51 -15.66 -31.13
N ASN A 549 41.14 -14.40 -31.38
CA ASN A 549 41.83 -13.51 -32.32
C ASN A 549 42.51 -12.31 -31.61
N SER A 550 42.69 -12.37 -30.29
CA SER A 550 43.34 -11.32 -29.51
C SER A 550 43.93 -11.87 -28.21
N ASN A 551 44.86 -11.15 -27.58
CA ASN A 551 45.50 -11.57 -26.31
C ASN A 551 44.78 -11.03 -25.07
N VAL A 552 43.51 -10.63 -25.20
CA VAL A 552 42.71 -10.06 -24.12
C VAL A 552 41.60 -11.02 -23.67
N ARG A 553 41.16 -10.87 -22.42
CA ARG A 553 40.05 -11.65 -21.87
C ARG A 553 38.75 -11.27 -22.58
N TYR A 554 37.86 -12.25 -22.76
CA TYR A 554 36.52 -12.01 -23.28
C TYR A 554 35.67 -11.33 -22.19
N MET A 555 35.09 -10.18 -22.51
CA MET A 555 34.13 -9.44 -21.69
C MET A 555 33.01 -8.92 -22.59
N GLU A 556 31.82 -8.78 -22.02
CA GLU A 556 30.61 -8.30 -22.66
C GLU A 556 30.35 -6.87 -22.18
N PRO A 557 30.31 -5.89 -23.10
CA PRO A 557 29.93 -4.53 -22.73
C PRO A 557 28.43 -4.45 -22.56
N HIS A 558 28.01 -3.62 -21.61
CA HIS A 558 26.62 -3.47 -21.25
C HIS A 558 26.33 -2.01 -20.91
N HIS A 559 25.29 -1.42 -21.51
CA HIS A 559 24.84 -0.07 -21.12
C HIS A 559 24.11 -0.17 -19.79
N LEU A 560 24.65 0.47 -18.74
CA LEU A 560 24.05 0.46 -17.41
C LEU A 560 22.69 1.15 -17.40
N VAL A 561 22.58 2.34 -17.99
CA VAL A 561 21.30 2.95 -18.33
C VAL A 561 20.89 2.41 -19.70
N PRO A 562 19.80 1.62 -19.81
CA PRO A 562 19.42 0.97 -21.05
C PRO A 562 19.21 1.92 -22.21
N MET A 563 19.69 1.55 -23.41
CA MET A 563 19.52 2.35 -24.63
C MET A 563 18.04 2.58 -24.99
N ALA A 564 17.13 1.70 -24.58
CA ALA A 564 15.68 1.85 -24.69
C ALA A 564 15.13 3.13 -24.03
N LEU A 565 15.84 3.68 -23.02
CA LEU A 565 15.47 4.93 -22.35
C LEU A 565 16.02 6.19 -23.07
N SER A 566 16.65 6.06 -24.23
CA SER A 566 17.27 7.21 -24.93
C SER A 566 16.30 8.36 -25.22
N ASP A 567 15.00 8.10 -25.32
CA ASP A 567 13.97 9.13 -25.50
C ASP A 567 13.78 10.02 -24.25
N GLU A 568 14.08 9.50 -23.06
CA GLU A 568 13.95 10.20 -21.76
C GLU A 568 15.11 11.17 -21.50
N PHE A 569 16.22 11.04 -22.23
CA PHE A 569 17.42 11.85 -22.01
C PHE A 569 17.71 12.77 -23.19
N GLU A 570 18.03 14.03 -22.92
CA GLU A 570 18.46 14.99 -23.93
C GLU A 570 19.81 14.61 -24.57
N TYR A 571 20.66 13.94 -23.79
CA TYR A 571 22.03 13.55 -24.14
C TYR A 571 22.12 12.05 -24.48
N SER A 572 23.18 11.68 -25.20
CA SER A 572 23.39 10.32 -25.69
C SER A 572 23.72 9.36 -24.56
N LEU A 573 23.03 8.22 -24.52
CA LEU A 573 23.34 7.10 -23.62
C LEU A 573 24.52 6.23 -24.09
N ASP A 574 24.95 6.35 -25.35
CA ASP A 574 26.05 5.58 -25.92
C ASP A 574 27.40 6.26 -25.62
N ARG A 575 27.82 6.19 -24.35
CA ARG A 575 29.03 6.83 -23.81
C ARG A 575 29.80 5.85 -22.93
N GLU A 576 31.13 5.95 -22.87
CA GLU A 576 31.98 5.08 -22.06
C GLU A 576 31.64 5.14 -20.56
N GLU A 577 31.13 6.27 -20.09
CA GLU A 577 30.67 6.47 -18.72
C GLU A 577 29.46 5.59 -18.37
N ASN A 578 28.60 5.31 -19.36
CA ASN A 578 27.40 4.48 -19.22
C ASN A 578 27.64 3.01 -19.57
N ILE A 579 28.74 2.66 -20.24
CA ILE A 579 29.05 1.27 -20.60
C ILE A 579 29.94 0.63 -19.52
N VAL A 580 29.53 -0.57 -19.08
CA VAL A 580 30.27 -1.38 -18.11
C VAL A 580 30.78 -2.68 -18.75
N SER A 581 31.97 -3.11 -18.35
CA SER A 581 32.60 -4.36 -18.77
C SER A 581 32.21 -5.50 -17.82
N LEU A 582 31.55 -6.53 -18.33
CA LEU A 582 31.04 -7.65 -17.53
C LEU A 582 31.52 -9.00 -18.06
N CYS A 583 31.75 -9.96 -17.17
CA CYS A 583 31.86 -11.36 -17.59
C CYS A 583 30.49 -11.89 -18.00
N SER A 584 30.43 -12.94 -18.83
CA SER A 584 29.16 -13.48 -19.32
C SER A 584 28.22 -13.93 -18.21
N ASN A 585 28.72 -14.38 -17.05
CA ASN A 585 27.87 -14.75 -15.92
C ASN A 585 27.17 -13.52 -15.31
N CYS A 586 27.93 -12.47 -15.00
CA CYS A 586 27.37 -11.24 -14.44
C CYS A 586 26.42 -10.53 -15.39
N HIS A 587 26.76 -10.49 -16.69
CA HIS A 587 25.90 -9.88 -17.69
C HIS A 587 24.54 -10.60 -17.78
N ASN A 588 24.53 -11.94 -17.81
CA ASN A 588 23.29 -12.71 -17.77
C ASN A 588 22.56 -12.58 -16.42
N GLN A 589 23.29 -12.50 -15.31
CA GLN A 589 22.67 -12.34 -13.99
C GLN A 589 21.95 -11.00 -13.84
N ILE A 590 22.44 -9.93 -14.47
CA ILE A 590 21.74 -8.63 -14.49
C ILE A 590 20.40 -8.73 -15.23
N HIS A 591 20.31 -9.53 -16.30
CA HIS A 591 19.07 -9.66 -17.07
C HIS A 591 18.10 -10.72 -16.55
N TYR A 592 18.61 -11.81 -16.00
CA TYR A 592 17.84 -13.03 -15.71
C TYR A 592 17.97 -13.50 -14.25
N GLY A 593 18.90 -12.94 -13.47
CA GLY A 593 19.14 -13.35 -12.11
C GLY A 593 18.10 -12.81 -11.13
N LYS A 594 17.76 -13.62 -10.12
CA LYS A 594 16.86 -13.21 -9.02
C LYS A 594 17.40 -12.01 -8.22
N ASP A 595 18.72 -11.85 -8.20
CA ASP A 595 19.45 -10.81 -7.46
C ASP A 595 20.03 -9.70 -8.38
N ALA A 596 19.44 -9.47 -9.55
CA ALA A 596 19.91 -8.46 -10.51
C ALA A 596 20.02 -7.05 -9.90
N ASP A 597 19.08 -6.69 -9.02
CA ASP A 597 19.03 -5.42 -8.31
C ASP A 597 20.33 -5.11 -7.54
N LYS A 598 20.93 -6.13 -6.91
CA LYS A 598 22.20 -5.97 -6.17
C LYS A 598 23.35 -5.61 -7.10
N LEU A 599 23.40 -6.21 -8.29
CA LEU A 599 24.42 -5.96 -9.29
C LEU A 599 24.26 -4.56 -9.87
N ILE A 600 23.03 -4.18 -10.24
CA ILE A 600 22.69 -2.85 -10.76
C ILE A 600 23.03 -1.77 -9.73
N ARG A 601 22.64 -1.94 -8.45
CA ARG A 601 23.00 -1.00 -7.37
C ARG A 601 24.51 -0.84 -7.23
N THR A 602 25.27 -1.92 -7.32
CA THR A 602 26.73 -1.88 -7.22
C THR A 602 27.35 -1.09 -8.38
N LEU A 603 26.87 -1.32 -9.60
CA LEU A 603 27.35 -0.61 -10.80
C LEU A 603 26.93 0.86 -10.79
N TYR A 604 25.69 1.15 -10.38
CA TYR A 604 25.18 2.52 -10.24
C TYR A 604 26.02 3.34 -9.28
N GLU A 605 26.33 2.83 -8.09
CA GLU A 605 27.18 3.55 -7.14
C GLU A 605 28.58 3.83 -7.70
N LYS A 606 29.12 2.94 -8.54
CA LYS A 606 30.41 3.15 -9.22
C LYS A 606 30.34 4.16 -10.38
N ARG A 607 29.16 4.41 -10.95
CA ARG A 607 28.99 5.18 -12.19
C ARG A 607 28.17 6.47 -12.04
N LYS A 608 27.39 6.66 -10.96
CA LYS A 608 26.46 7.79 -10.78
C LYS A 608 27.09 9.17 -11.02
N ASP A 609 28.29 9.41 -10.50
CA ASP A 609 28.97 10.71 -10.66
C ASP A 609 29.43 10.93 -12.11
N LYS A 610 29.79 9.84 -12.81
CA LYS A 610 30.17 9.88 -14.24
C LYS A 610 28.96 10.04 -15.15
N LEU A 611 27.82 9.45 -14.78
CA LEU A 611 26.55 9.63 -15.49
C LEU A 611 26.06 11.07 -15.36
N HIS A 612 26.10 11.62 -14.14
CA HIS A 612 25.75 13.00 -13.86
C HIS A 612 26.60 13.99 -14.69
N SER A 613 27.92 13.76 -14.77
CA SER A 613 28.82 14.67 -15.51
C SER A 613 28.56 14.72 -17.03
N ILE A 614 27.98 13.66 -17.60
CA ILE A 614 27.56 13.62 -19.01
C ILE A 614 26.09 14.01 -19.22
N GLY A 615 25.41 14.51 -18.18
CA GLY A 615 24.01 14.99 -18.24
C GLY A 615 22.97 13.87 -18.21
N ILE A 616 23.31 12.70 -17.64
CA ILE A 616 22.40 11.57 -17.46
C ILE A 616 22.06 11.44 -15.97
N ASP A 617 20.95 12.06 -15.59
CA ASP A 617 20.40 12.02 -14.23
C ASP A 617 19.31 10.97 -14.13
N ILE A 618 19.59 9.88 -13.43
CA ILE A 618 18.63 8.81 -13.18
C ILE A 618 18.79 8.32 -11.74
N ASP A 619 17.68 8.16 -11.02
CA ASP A 619 17.72 7.57 -9.69
C ASP A 619 17.80 6.04 -9.75
N ILE A 620 18.24 5.44 -8.66
CA ILE A 620 18.49 4.01 -8.59
C ILE A 620 17.21 3.16 -8.74
N GLU A 621 16.06 3.63 -8.29
CA GLU A 621 14.82 2.85 -8.37
C GLU A 621 14.30 2.87 -9.82
N THR A 622 14.34 4.02 -10.49
CA THR A 622 14.05 4.13 -11.94
C THR A 622 14.99 3.24 -12.77
N LEU A 623 16.28 3.20 -12.41
CA LEU A 623 17.25 2.35 -13.08
C LEU A 623 16.93 0.86 -12.90
N ILE A 624 16.61 0.41 -11.67
CA ILE A 624 16.24 -0.99 -11.40
C ILE A 624 14.97 -1.37 -12.14
N ASP A 625 13.98 -0.48 -12.20
CA ASP A 625 12.72 -0.69 -12.90
C ASP A 625 12.89 -0.87 -14.42
N ALA A 626 14.02 -0.42 -14.98
CA ALA A 626 14.35 -0.59 -16.40
C ALA A 626 14.89 -2.01 -16.75
N TYR A 627 15.17 -2.86 -15.75
CA TYR A 627 15.75 -4.20 -15.90
C TYR A 627 14.79 -5.35 -15.64
#